data_AF-X0VNI6-F1
#
_entry.id   AF-X0VNI6-F1
#
_cell.length_a   1.000
_cell.length_b   1.000
_cell.length_c   1.000
_cell.angle_alpha   90.00
_cell.angle_beta   90.00
_cell.angle_gamma   90.00
#
_symmetry.space_group_name_H-M   'P 1'
#
loop_
_entity.id
_entity.type
_entity.pdbx_description
1 polymer ?
#
loop_
_entity_poly.entity_id
_entity_poly.type
_entity_poly.pdbx_seq_one_letter_code
_entity_poly.pdbx_strand_id
1 'polypeptide(L)'
;ESLGNILSSSLSTVLISGGDDRLQLDEQGLNYIQIAPKPASRNLVSRSSCSGSFISADNYKDVNDLYSNIRAAKVSFPECMQQVHDRIRSMLTIDSKDSIITVSCGTDAEYIPLLISKAHAGEGNKIVNIVTGAGEIGAHSATAADGLYYSSLTPCGEKVDPGDRLIGIGDNVKVITVSQHHHLTGQQTPNQDVWIKHVRDSLSKPRTVALLHIVDSSKLGRRMDVIDEVERLSAEYSGRLLVTIDSCQSRTDINRTRNYLQHGYMV
;
A
#
# COMPACT_ATOMS: atom_id res chain seq x y z
N GLU A 1 7.19 22.16 -2.66
CA GLU A 1 6.33 23.38 -2.64
C GLU A 1 5.98 23.70 -1.19
N SER A 2 5.88 24.97 -0.77
CA SER A 2 5.48 25.28 0.62
C SER A 2 4.01 24.95 0.84
N LEU A 3 3.64 24.41 2.01
CA LEU A 3 2.25 24.12 2.40
C LEU A 3 1.34 25.35 2.21
N GLY A 4 1.87 26.56 2.43
CA GLY A 4 1.16 27.82 2.23
C GLY A 4 0.79 28.10 0.77
N ASN A 5 1.62 27.67 -0.19
CA ASN A 5 1.31 27.81 -1.62
C ASN A 5 0.19 26.83 -2.02
N ILE A 6 0.26 25.58 -1.56
CA ILE A 6 -0.76 24.56 -1.83
C ILE A 6 -2.13 25.02 -1.29
N LEU A 7 -2.19 25.55 -0.07
CA LEU A 7 -3.42 26.07 0.54
C LEU A 7 -3.98 27.32 -0.14
N SER A 8 -3.22 27.96 -1.04
CA SER A 8 -3.72 29.07 -1.85
C SER A 8 -4.23 28.64 -3.23
N SER A 9 -3.94 27.41 -3.64
CA SER A 9 -4.26 26.85 -4.95
C SER A 9 -5.74 26.45 -5.08
N SER A 10 -6.16 26.21 -6.33
CA SER A 10 -7.47 25.66 -6.63
C SER A 10 -7.62 24.24 -6.05
N LEU A 11 -8.85 23.83 -5.74
CA LEU A 11 -9.11 22.46 -5.27
C LEU A 11 -8.58 21.41 -6.27
N SER A 12 -8.79 21.62 -7.58
CA SER A 12 -8.28 20.72 -8.61
C SER A 12 -6.76 20.55 -8.57
N THR A 13 -6.02 21.61 -8.24
CA THR A 13 -4.56 21.55 -8.05
C THR A 13 -4.19 20.74 -6.80
N VAL A 14 -4.93 20.93 -5.71
CA VAL A 14 -4.70 20.18 -4.46
C VAL A 14 -4.99 18.70 -4.66
N LEU A 15 -6.06 18.34 -5.38
CA LEU A 15 -6.45 16.95 -5.65
C LEU A 15 -5.42 16.15 -6.46
N ILE A 16 -4.57 16.83 -7.24
CA ILE A 16 -3.49 16.19 -8.03
C ILE A 16 -2.11 16.39 -7.40
N SER A 17 -2.04 17.01 -6.22
CA SER A 17 -0.79 17.18 -5.48
C SER A 17 -0.55 16.00 -4.54
N GLY A 18 0.70 15.81 -4.10
CA GLY A 18 0.99 14.86 -3.02
C GLY A 18 1.02 13.38 -3.44
N GLY A 19 1.28 13.08 -4.72
CA GLY A 19 1.32 11.71 -5.24
C GLY A 19 2.31 11.56 -6.39
N ASP A 20 2.15 10.48 -7.15
CA ASP A 20 3.08 10.07 -8.21
C ASP A 20 2.63 10.54 -9.61
N ASP A 21 3.35 10.09 -10.65
CA ASP A 21 3.11 10.46 -12.06
C ASP A 21 1.68 10.20 -12.56
N ARG A 22 0.91 9.32 -11.90
CA ARG A 22 -0.49 9.03 -12.24
C ARG A 22 -1.43 10.23 -12.04
N LEU A 23 -1.00 11.24 -11.29
CA LEU A 23 -1.75 12.48 -11.07
C LEU A 23 -1.39 13.58 -12.08
N GLN A 24 -0.33 13.40 -12.87
CA GLN A 24 0.05 14.37 -13.90
C GLN A 24 -1.02 14.43 -14.99
N LEU A 25 -1.35 15.65 -15.41
CA LEU A 25 -2.35 15.92 -16.44
C LEU A 25 -1.68 16.21 -17.78
N ASP A 26 -2.30 15.74 -18.86
CA ASP A 26 -1.99 16.11 -20.23
C ASP A 26 -2.50 17.52 -20.57
N GLU A 27 -2.28 17.94 -21.82
CA GLU A 27 -2.75 19.24 -22.33
C GLU A 27 -4.28 19.39 -22.30
N GLN A 28 -5.02 18.28 -22.26
CA GLN A 28 -6.47 18.25 -22.16
C GLN A 28 -6.96 18.30 -20.69
N GLY A 29 -6.04 18.30 -19.73
CA GLY A 29 -6.34 18.33 -18.30
C GLY A 29 -6.80 16.96 -17.77
N LEU A 30 -6.37 15.88 -18.41
CA LEU A 30 -6.68 14.50 -18.05
C LEU A 30 -5.41 13.76 -17.63
N ASN A 31 -5.52 12.86 -16.67
CA ASN A 31 -4.41 11.97 -16.33
C ASN A 31 -4.31 10.78 -17.31
N TYR A 32 -3.32 9.91 -17.11
CA TYR A 32 -3.06 8.75 -17.98
C TYR A 32 -4.24 7.75 -18.10
N ILE A 33 -5.19 7.77 -17.15
CA ILE A 33 -6.44 6.98 -17.18
C ILE A 33 -7.66 7.80 -17.60
N GLN A 34 -7.44 8.97 -18.21
CA GLN A 34 -8.45 9.85 -18.79
C GLN A 34 -9.43 10.45 -17.76
N ILE A 35 -8.94 10.75 -16.56
CA ILE A 35 -9.72 11.36 -15.47
C ILE A 35 -9.21 12.77 -15.19
N ALA A 36 -10.15 13.71 -15.03
CA ALA A 36 -9.87 15.07 -14.57
C ALA A 36 -10.11 15.19 -13.05
N PRO A 37 -9.42 16.10 -12.34
CA PRO A 37 -9.64 16.37 -10.92
C PRO A 37 -10.88 17.25 -10.67
N LYS A 38 -12.00 16.86 -11.26
CA LYS A 38 -13.31 17.50 -11.17
C LYS A 38 -14.41 16.50 -11.55
N PRO A 39 -15.68 16.77 -11.18
CA PRO A 39 -16.78 15.92 -11.58
C PRO A 39 -16.89 15.75 -13.09
N ALA A 40 -17.22 14.53 -13.51
CA ALA A 40 -17.51 14.22 -14.90
C ALA A 40 -18.75 14.97 -15.41
N SER A 41 -18.83 15.17 -16.73
CA SER A 41 -20.07 15.59 -17.38
C SER A 41 -21.17 14.57 -17.12
N ARG A 42 -22.42 15.03 -16.94
CA ARG A 42 -23.58 14.15 -16.70
C ARG A 42 -23.82 13.12 -17.80
N ASN A 43 -23.35 13.39 -19.02
CA ASN A 43 -23.52 12.50 -20.16
C ASN A 43 -22.34 11.54 -20.37
N LEU A 44 -21.30 11.61 -19.52
CA LEU A 44 -20.16 10.70 -19.58
C LEU A 44 -20.47 9.43 -18.80
N VAL A 45 -20.46 8.30 -19.50
CA VAL A 45 -20.46 6.98 -18.85
C VAL A 45 -19.02 6.65 -18.49
N SER A 46 -18.65 6.83 -17.22
CA SER A 46 -17.32 6.44 -16.72
C SER A 46 -17.32 4.98 -16.27
N ARG A 47 -16.36 4.20 -16.79
CA ARG A 47 -16.00 2.90 -16.23
C ARG A 47 -14.84 3.11 -15.26
N SER A 48 -15.15 3.05 -13.97
CA SER A 48 -14.13 3.20 -12.92
C SER A 48 -13.14 2.03 -12.93
N SER A 49 -11.94 2.28 -12.43
CA SER A 49 -10.92 1.26 -12.19
C SER A 49 -10.47 1.31 -10.73
N CYS A 50 -9.70 0.32 -10.29
CA CYS A 50 -9.07 0.39 -8.98
C CYS A 50 -8.00 1.49 -8.87
N SER A 51 -7.50 1.98 -10.01
CA SER A 51 -6.48 3.04 -10.07
C SER A 51 -7.10 4.44 -10.13
N GLY A 52 -8.41 4.56 -10.32
CA GLY A 52 -9.07 5.86 -10.33
C GLY A 52 -10.52 5.83 -10.79
N SER A 53 -11.27 6.82 -10.32
CA SER A 53 -12.65 7.12 -10.69
C SER A 53 -12.87 8.63 -10.68
N PHE A 54 -13.88 9.12 -11.40
CA PHE A 54 -14.27 10.53 -11.29
C PHE A 54 -14.87 10.78 -9.90
N ILE A 55 -14.46 11.88 -9.28
CA ILE A 55 -15.11 12.38 -8.07
C ILE A 55 -16.55 12.80 -8.39
N SER A 56 -17.51 12.42 -7.53
CA SER A 56 -18.91 12.85 -7.69
C SER A 56 -19.05 14.37 -7.44
N ALA A 57 -20.13 14.97 -7.94
CA ALA A 57 -20.41 16.39 -7.69
C ALA A 57 -20.58 16.69 -6.19
N ASP A 58 -21.25 15.78 -5.47
CA ASP A 58 -21.48 15.90 -4.03
C ASP A 58 -20.17 15.79 -3.25
N ASN A 59 -19.34 14.78 -3.54
CA ASN A 59 -18.03 14.64 -2.89
C ASN A 59 -17.11 15.81 -3.21
N TYR A 60 -17.14 16.34 -4.44
CA TYR A 60 -16.34 17.51 -4.80
C TYR A 60 -16.74 18.75 -4.00
N LYS A 61 -18.05 18.94 -3.79
CA LYS A 61 -18.57 20.01 -2.92
C LYS A 61 -18.10 19.81 -1.48
N ASP A 62 -18.26 18.61 -0.92
CA ASP A 62 -17.88 18.32 0.47
C ASP A 62 -16.38 18.53 0.70
N VAL A 63 -15.54 18.10 -0.24
CA VAL A 63 -14.08 18.33 -0.16
C VAL A 63 -13.75 19.82 -0.31
N ASN A 64 -14.47 20.57 -1.16
CA ASN A 64 -14.27 22.01 -1.29
C ASN A 64 -14.64 22.77 -0.01
N ASP A 65 -15.72 22.36 0.67
CA ASP A 65 -16.13 22.94 1.94
C ASP A 65 -15.11 22.62 3.04
N LEU A 66 -14.61 21.38 3.10
CA LEU A 66 -13.52 20.98 3.99
C LEU A 66 -12.24 21.77 3.72
N TYR A 67 -11.85 21.90 2.45
CA TYR A 67 -10.67 22.66 2.05
C TYR A 67 -10.80 24.14 2.45
N SER A 68 -11.98 24.74 2.27
CA SER A 68 -12.27 26.10 2.71
C SER A 68 -12.18 26.25 4.23
N ASN A 69 -12.65 25.27 4.99
CA ASN A 69 -12.53 25.26 6.45
C ASN A 69 -11.08 25.14 6.93
N ILE A 70 -10.25 24.33 6.25
CA ILE A 70 -8.80 24.23 6.52
C ILE A 70 -8.11 25.57 6.23
N ARG A 71 -8.39 26.19 5.08
CA ARG A 71 -7.83 27.50 4.72
C ARG A 71 -8.21 28.62 5.69
N ALA A 72 -9.44 28.56 6.20
CA ALA A 72 -9.94 29.49 7.20
C ALA A 72 -9.51 29.13 8.64
N ALA A 73 -8.67 28.10 8.81
CA ALA A 73 -8.22 27.58 10.10
C ALA A 73 -9.36 27.24 11.08
N LYS A 74 -10.55 26.87 10.56
CA LYS A 74 -11.69 26.40 11.36
C LYS A 74 -11.51 24.97 11.84
N VAL A 75 -10.72 24.20 11.09
CA VAL A 75 -10.28 22.85 11.40
C VAL A 75 -8.82 22.72 10.96
N SER A 76 -8.05 21.84 11.60
CA SER A 76 -6.69 21.53 11.20
C SER A 76 -6.61 20.20 10.44
N PHE A 77 -5.60 20.05 9.59
CA PHE A 77 -5.34 18.79 8.88
C PHE A 77 -5.15 17.59 9.84
N PRO A 78 -4.35 17.70 10.93
CA PRO A 78 -4.21 16.60 11.89
C PRO A 78 -5.54 16.18 12.54
N GLU A 79 -6.40 17.12 12.90
CA GLU A 79 -7.73 16.80 13.46
C GLU A 79 -8.60 16.06 12.45
N CYS A 80 -8.63 16.52 11.20
CA CYS A 80 -9.36 15.86 10.12
C CYS A 80 -8.84 14.43 9.85
N MET A 81 -7.52 14.24 9.86
CA MET A 81 -6.90 12.92 9.70
C MET A 81 -7.19 12.02 10.90
N GLN A 82 -7.18 12.55 12.12
CA GLN A 82 -7.58 11.79 13.31
C GLN A 82 -9.02 11.30 13.18
N GLN A 83 -9.95 12.13 12.68
CA GLN A 83 -11.33 11.70 12.40
C GLN A 83 -11.43 10.62 11.32
N VAL A 84 -10.53 10.63 10.31
CA VAL A 84 -10.41 9.52 9.35
C VAL A 84 -9.96 8.25 10.07
N HIS A 85 -8.91 8.32 10.88
CA HIS A 85 -8.39 7.17 11.63
C HIS A 85 -9.41 6.61 12.62
N ASP A 86 -10.17 7.45 13.31
CA ASP A 86 -11.21 7.03 14.24
C ASP A 86 -12.35 6.28 13.53
N ARG A 87 -12.75 6.75 12.34
CA ARG A 87 -13.74 6.05 11.51
C ARG A 87 -13.23 4.71 11.01
N ILE A 88 -11.98 4.64 10.52
CA ILE A 88 -11.35 3.38 10.11
C ILE A 88 -11.30 2.40 11.29
N ARG A 89 -10.83 2.88 12.45
CA ARG A 89 -10.76 2.09 13.68
C ARG A 89 -12.13 1.56 14.08
N SER A 90 -13.17 2.39 14.03
CA SER A 90 -14.54 1.99 14.35
C SER A 90 -15.09 0.97 13.35
N MET A 91 -14.88 1.17 12.04
CA MET A 91 -15.41 0.29 10.99
C MET A 91 -14.73 -1.08 11.01
N LEU A 92 -13.41 -1.11 11.17
CA LEU A 92 -12.61 -2.33 11.17
C LEU A 92 -12.46 -2.95 12.57
N THR A 93 -12.98 -2.29 13.61
CA THR A 93 -12.87 -2.70 15.02
C THR A 93 -11.40 -2.99 15.41
N ILE A 94 -10.52 -2.04 15.09
CA ILE A 94 -9.08 -2.09 15.38
C ILE A 94 -8.84 -1.65 16.83
N ASP A 95 -7.90 -2.30 17.52
CA ASP A 95 -7.57 -1.91 18.90
C ASP A 95 -6.86 -0.55 18.95
N SER A 96 -6.98 0.15 20.08
CA SER A 96 -6.33 1.45 20.29
C SER A 96 -4.79 1.37 20.30
N LYS A 97 -4.24 0.19 20.59
CA LYS A 97 -2.79 -0.09 20.57
C LYS A 97 -2.23 -0.16 19.14
N ASP A 98 -3.07 -0.47 18.16
CA ASP A 98 -2.66 -0.62 16.78
C ASP A 98 -2.60 0.75 16.10
N SER A 99 -1.53 0.97 15.35
CA SER A 99 -1.30 2.23 14.63
C SER A 99 -1.89 2.17 13.22
N ILE A 100 -2.45 3.28 12.77
CA ILE A 100 -2.96 3.45 11.40
C ILE A 100 -2.05 4.47 10.71
N ILE A 101 -1.54 4.09 9.54
CA ILE A 101 -0.71 4.93 8.69
C ILE A 101 -1.45 5.16 7.38
N THR A 102 -1.59 6.42 6.97
CA THR A 102 -2.15 6.79 5.67
C THR A 102 -1.04 7.23 4.73
N VAL A 103 -1.07 6.70 3.51
CA VAL A 103 -0.13 7.01 2.44
C VAL A 103 -0.89 7.50 1.20
N SER A 104 -0.18 8.11 0.26
CA SER A 104 -0.72 8.69 -0.97
C SER A 104 -1.31 7.66 -1.92
N CYS A 105 -0.80 6.43 -1.94
CA CYS A 105 -1.38 5.33 -2.72
C CYS A 105 -0.99 3.94 -2.18
N GLY A 106 -1.64 2.89 -2.70
CA GLY A 106 -1.31 1.51 -2.33
C GLY A 106 0.14 1.10 -2.64
N THR A 107 0.74 1.61 -3.72
CA THR A 107 2.15 1.33 -4.03
C THR A 107 3.09 1.95 -3.00
N ASP A 108 2.79 3.14 -2.48
CA ASP A 108 3.59 3.76 -1.42
C ASP A 108 3.48 2.99 -0.10
N ALA A 109 2.35 2.30 0.13
CA ALA A 109 2.14 1.48 1.32
C ALA A 109 3.16 0.34 1.42
N GLU A 110 3.63 -0.17 0.27
CA GLU A 110 4.63 -1.24 0.18
C GLU A 110 5.96 -0.89 0.87
N TYR A 111 6.29 0.40 0.94
CA TYR A 111 7.49 0.85 1.61
C TYR A 111 7.39 0.72 3.14
N ILE A 112 6.18 0.78 3.71
CA ILE A 112 5.99 0.80 5.16
C ILE A 112 6.45 -0.52 5.81
N PRO A 113 5.99 -1.71 5.37
CA PRO A 113 6.50 -2.98 5.92
C PRO A 113 8.00 -3.15 5.74
N LEU A 114 8.55 -2.67 4.61
CA LEU A 114 10.00 -2.74 4.35
C LEU A 114 10.79 -1.85 5.31
N LEU A 115 10.35 -0.62 5.55
CA LEU A 115 10.97 0.32 6.49
C LEU A 115 10.91 -0.19 7.93
N ILE A 116 9.76 -0.75 8.34
CA ILE A 116 9.61 -1.41 9.65
C ILE A 116 10.59 -2.60 9.75
N SER A 117 10.68 -3.41 8.70
CA SER A 117 11.61 -4.55 8.65
C SER A 117 13.07 -4.11 8.73
N LYS A 118 13.41 -2.97 8.12
CA LYS A 118 14.76 -2.39 8.19
C LYS A 118 15.10 -1.88 9.59
N ALA A 119 14.17 -1.16 10.22
CA ALA A 119 14.34 -0.71 11.60
C ALA A 119 14.48 -1.91 12.56
N HIS A 120 13.66 -2.95 12.38
CA HIS A 120 13.69 -4.18 13.17
C HIS A 120 15.00 -4.97 12.97
N ALA A 121 15.46 -5.12 11.73
CA ALA A 121 16.66 -5.88 11.42
C ALA A 121 17.93 -5.20 11.94
N GLY A 122 17.95 -3.86 12.04
CA GLY A 122 19.13 -3.10 12.41
C GLY A 122 20.24 -3.09 11.34
N GLU A 123 21.33 -2.40 11.62
CA GLU A 123 22.42 -2.20 10.65
C GLU A 123 23.12 -3.50 10.26
N GLY A 124 23.45 -3.64 8.97
CA GLY A 124 24.21 -4.77 8.42
C GLY A 124 23.44 -6.09 8.25
N ASN A 125 22.20 -6.20 8.74
CA ASN A 125 21.35 -7.36 8.51
C ASN A 125 20.70 -7.30 7.13
N LYS A 126 20.51 -8.45 6.48
CA LYS A 126 19.82 -8.56 5.19
C LYS A 126 18.32 -8.66 5.40
N ILE A 127 17.55 -8.10 4.48
CA ILE A 127 16.09 -8.23 4.44
C ILE A 127 15.75 -8.98 3.15
N VAL A 128 15.00 -10.07 3.28
CA VAL A 128 14.42 -10.76 2.13
C VAL A 128 12.92 -10.57 2.17
N ASN A 129 12.39 -9.76 1.26
CA ASN A 129 10.96 -9.51 1.13
C ASN A 129 10.35 -10.53 0.16
N ILE A 130 9.51 -11.43 0.66
CA ILE A 130 8.91 -12.51 -0.10
C ILE A 130 7.46 -12.13 -0.37
N VAL A 131 7.20 -11.66 -1.58
CA VAL A 131 5.89 -11.18 -2.01
C VAL A 131 5.15 -12.31 -2.71
N THR A 132 4.12 -12.83 -2.05
CA THR A 132 3.20 -13.81 -2.63
C THR A 132 2.22 -13.13 -3.60
N GLY A 133 1.49 -13.91 -4.40
CA GLY A 133 0.46 -13.35 -5.27
C GLY A 133 1.00 -12.42 -6.36
N ALA A 134 2.23 -12.63 -6.84
CA ALA A 134 2.74 -11.83 -7.95
C ALA A 134 1.78 -11.94 -9.17
N GLY A 135 1.34 -10.79 -9.69
CA GLY A 135 0.27 -10.66 -10.69
C GLY A 135 -1.12 -10.27 -10.11
N GLU A 136 -1.35 -10.49 -8.83
CA GLU A 136 -2.57 -10.07 -8.12
C GLU A 136 -2.45 -8.68 -7.48
N ILE A 137 -1.21 -8.22 -7.26
CA ILE A 137 -0.85 -6.88 -6.79
C ILE A 137 -0.71 -5.86 -7.93
N GLY A 138 -0.47 -4.60 -7.58
CA GLY A 138 -0.19 -3.54 -8.56
C GLY A 138 1.11 -3.80 -9.33
N ALA A 139 1.18 -3.35 -10.59
CA ALA A 139 2.36 -3.57 -11.44
C ALA A 139 3.67 -3.03 -10.82
N HIS A 140 3.55 -2.00 -9.99
CA HIS A 140 4.66 -1.35 -9.30
C HIS A 140 4.89 -1.84 -7.87
N SER A 141 4.00 -2.66 -7.31
CA SER A 141 4.10 -3.12 -5.93
C SER A 141 5.38 -3.92 -5.68
N ALA A 142 5.78 -4.80 -6.61
CA ALA A 142 7.01 -5.56 -6.48
C ALA A 142 8.27 -4.69 -6.51
N THR A 143 8.28 -3.63 -7.32
CA THR A 143 9.36 -2.63 -7.37
C THR A 143 9.46 -1.88 -6.05
N ALA A 144 8.33 -1.43 -5.52
CA ALA A 144 8.29 -0.72 -4.24
C ALA A 144 8.65 -1.64 -3.05
N ALA A 145 8.21 -2.90 -3.08
CA ALA A 145 8.56 -3.93 -2.11
C ALA A 145 10.06 -4.29 -2.11
N ASP A 146 10.77 -4.07 -3.23
CA ASP A 146 12.24 -4.14 -3.28
C ASP A 146 12.90 -2.87 -2.70
N GLY A 147 12.16 -1.82 -2.39
CA GLY A 147 12.70 -0.55 -1.91
C GLY A 147 13.28 0.32 -3.02
N LEU A 148 12.75 0.18 -4.23
CA LEU A 148 13.11 1.00 -5.39
C LEU A 148 12.03 2.07 -5.62
N TYR A 149 12.42 3.22 -6.15
CA TYR A 149 11.48 4.20 -6.70
C TYR A 149 10.69 3.57 -7.86
N TYR A 150 9.36 3.61 -7.80
CA TYR A 150 8.53 3.06 -8.89
C TYR A 150 8.01 4.11 -9.88
N SER A 151 8.10 5.39 -9.52
CA SER A 151 7.66 6.53 -10.32
C SER A 151 8.77 7.57 -10.36
N SER A 152 8.73 8.45 -11.36
CA SER A 152 9.70 9.53 -11.53
C SER A 152 9.44 10.72 -10.61
N LEU A 153 8.36 10.68 -9.84
CA LEU A 153 7.95 11.72 -8.91
C LEU A 153 7.61 11.10 -7.55
N THR A 154 8.20 11.63 -6.48
CA THR A 154 7.83 11.26 -5.12
C THR A 154 6.57 12.00 -4.67
N PRO A 155 5.82 11.48 -3.69
CA PRO A 155 4.68 12.21 -3.10
C PRO A 155 5.03 13.61 -2.57
N CYS A 156 6.30 13.87 -2.25
CA CYS A 156 6.79 15.18 -1.81
C CYS A 156 7.10 16.14 -2.99
N GLY A 157 6.96 15.68 -4.23
CA GLY A 157 7.22 16.45 -5.45
C GLY A 157 8.67 16.43 -5.92
N GLU A 158 9.49 15.50 -5.42
CA GLU A 158 10.89 15.36 -5.84
C GLU A 158 10.98 14.50 -7.10
N LYS A 159 11.83 14.91 -8.05
CA LYS A 159 12.11 14.11 -9.24
C LYS A 159 13.17 13.06 -8.93
N VAL A 160 12.89 11.83 -9.32
CA VAL A 160 13.74 10.65 -9.11
C VAL A 160 13.73 9.78 -10.36
N ASP A 161 14.70 8.89 -10.48
CA ASP A 161 14.74 7.92 -11.58
C ASP A 161 14.08 6.60 -11.14
N PRO A 162 13.02 6.14 -11.84
CA PRO A 162 12.40 4.85 -11.53
C PRO A 162 13.42 3.71 -11.62
N GLY A 163 13.40 2.82 -10.63
CA GLY A 163 14.34 1.70 -10.50
C GLY A 163 15.54 2.02 -9.62
N ASP A 164 15.79 3.28 -9.27
CA ASP A 164 16.81 3.63 -8.29
C ASP A 164 16.38 3.24 -6.88
N ARG A 165 17.36 2.94 -6.02
CA ARG A 165 17.11 2.59 -4.62
C ARG A 165 16.60 3.80 -3.85
N LEU A 166 15.57 3.59 -3.04
CA LEU A 166 15.14 4.58 -2.06
C LEU A 166 16.29 4.98 -1.14
N ILE A 167 16.43 6.28 -0.90
CA ILE A 167 17.41 6.82 0.04
C ILE A 167 17.17 6.22 1.43
N GLY A 168 18.22 5.69 2.04
CA GLY A 168 18.18 5.11 3.39
C GLY A 168 17.85 3.62 3.47
N ILE A 169 17.36 2.98 2.40
CA ILE A 169 17.12 1.53 2.40
C ILE A 169 18.44 0.74 2.34
N GLY A 170 19.36 1.15 1.46
CA GLY A 170 20.64 0.48 1.20
C GLY A 170 20.52 -0.79 0.34
N ASP A 171 21.65 -1.47 0.11
CA ASP A 171 21.73 -2.61 -0.83
C ASP A 171 21.52 -3.98 -0.19
N ASN A 172 21.07 -4.00 1.07
CA ASN A 172 20.86 -5.20 1.88
C ASN A 172 19.41 -5.74 1.78
N VAL A 173 18.62 -5.23 0.83
CA VAL A 173 17.25 -5.68 0.56
C VAL A 173 17.26 -6.54 -0.70
N LYS A 174 16.47 -7.61 -0.66
CA LYS A 174 16.17 -8.44 -1.82
C LYS A 174 14.69 -8.80 -1.84
N VAL A 175 14.01 -8.52 -2.94
CA VAL A 175 12.67 -9.06 -3.19
C VAL A 175 12.70 -10.46 -3.84
N ILE A 176 11.77 -11.32 -3.46
CA ILE A 176 11.44 -12.57 -4.12
C ILE A 176 9.93 -12.55 -4.38
N THR A 177 9.53 -12.65 -5.64
CA THR A 177 8.11 -12.71 -6.02
C THR A 177 7.69 -14.16 -6.26
N VAL A 178 6.56 -14.55 -5.67
CA VAL A 178 5.94 -15.87 -5.84
C VAL A 178 4.58 -15.64 -6.47
N SER A 179 4.46 -15.96 -7.76
CA SER A 179 3.18 -15.87 -8.48
C SER A 179 2.17 -16.83 -7.88
N GLN A 180 0.88 -16.48 -7.90
CA GLN A 180 -0.18 -17.45 -7.70
C GLN A 180 -0.58 -18.03 -9.05
N HIS A 181 -0.31 -19.32 -9.28
CA HIS A 181 -0.78 -19.97 -10.49
C HIS A 181 -2.24 -20.37 -10.32
N HIS A 182 -3.12 -19.64 -11.00
CA HIS A 182 -4.50 -20.04 -11.15
C HIS A 182 -4.63 -20.87 -12.44
N HIS A 183 -4.76 -22.19 -12.32
CA HIS A 183 -5.21 -22.98 -13.45
C HIS A 183 -6.66 -22.59 -13.78
N LEU A 184 -6.99 -22.45 -15.07
CA LEU A 184 -8.35 -22.16 -15.57
C LEU A 184 -9.38 -23.20 -15.08
N THR A 185 -8.93 -24.38 -14.66
CA THR A 185 -9.73 -25.47 -14.09
C THR A 185 -10.14 -25.25 -12.63
N GLY A 186 -9.68 -24.17 -11.98
CA GLY A 186 -10.03 -23.85 -10.60
C GLY A 186 -9.21 -24.58 -9.53
N GLN A 187 -8.32 -25.49 -9.92
CA GLN A 187 -7.38 -26.12 -8.98
C GLN A 187 -6.20 -25.18 -8.71
N GLN A 188 -5.90 -24.95 -7.43
CA GLN A 188 -4.63 -24.35 -7.02
C GLN A 188 -3.58 -25.46 -6.94
N THR A 189 -2.42 -25.26 -7.54
CA THR A 189 -1.20 -25.90 -7.04
C THR A 189 -0.86 -25.21 -5.73
N PRO A 190 -0.52 -25.93 -4.65
CA PRO A 190 -0.09 -25.30 -3.41
C PRO A 190 1.24 -24.58 -3.63
N ASN A 191 1.19 -23.31 -4.06
CA ASN A 191 2.38 -22.43 -4.01
C ASN A 191 2.80 -22.13 -2.56
N GLN A 192 2.06 -22.68 -1.60
CA GLN A 192 2.42 -22.75 -0.19
C GLN A 192 3.82 -23.30 0.02
N ASP A 193 4.16 -24.42 -0.62
CA ASP A 193 5.49 -25.02 -0.50
C ASP A 193 6.59 -24.10 -1.03
N VAL A 194 6.28 -23.29 -2.04
CA VAL A 194 7.25 -22.39 -2.70
C VAL A 194 7.63 -21.23 -1.79
N TRP A 195 6.65 -20.50 -1.25
CA TRP A 195 6.97 -19.39 -0.34
C TRP A 195 7.55 -19.89 0.98
N ILE A 196 7.08 -21.03 1.52
CA ILE A 196 7.66 -21.64 2.73
C ILE A 196 9.13 -21.96 2.51
N LYS A 197 9.46 -22.56 1.36
CA LYS A 197 10.85 -22.84 0.99
C LYS A 197 11.68 -21.57 0.94
N HIS A 198 11.18 -20.50 0.30
CA HIS A 198 11.90 -19.22 0.25
C HIS A 198 12.11 -18.60 1.63
N VAL A 199 11.13 -18.70 2.54
CA VAL A 199 11.27 -18.25 3.93
C VAL A 199 12.39 -19.03 4.62
N ARG A 200 12.35 -20.37 4.59
CA ARG A 200 13.37 -21.23 5.20
C ARG A 200 14.76 -21.01 4.60
N ASP A 201 14.87 -20.97 3.28
CA ASP A 201 16.14 -20.74 2.57
C ASP A 201 16.74 -19.37 2.95
N SER A 202 15.90 -18.36 3.14
CA SER A 202 16.35 -17.02 3.56
C SER A 202 16.79 -17.01 5.01
N LEU A 203 16.01 -17.59 5.91
CA LEU A 203 16.25 -17.58 7.36
C LEU A 203 17.33 -18.57 7.83
N SER A 204 17.69 -19.54 6.98
CA SER A 204 18.89 -20.39 7.16
C SER A 204 20.19 -19.57 7.15
N LYS A 205 20.18 -18.38 6.54
CA LYS A 205 21.34 -17.50 6.47
C LYS A 205 21.43 -16.66 7.75
N PRO A 206 22.62 -16.54 8.35
CA PRO A 206 22.80 -15.67 9.50
C PRO A 206 22.52 -14.22 9.11
N ARG A 207 22.13 -13.40 10.10
CA ARG A 207 21.88 -11.96 9.92
C ARG A 207 20.90 -11.63 8.79
N THR A 208 19.86 -12.45 8.65
CA THR A 208 18.79 -12.26 7.66
C THR A 208 17.45 -12.21 8.39
N VAL A 209 16.66 -11.18 8.08
CA VAL A 209 15.24 -11.07 8.41
C VAL A 209 14.43 -11.32 7.14
N ALA A 210 13.40 -12.14 7.24
CA ALA A 210 12.44 -12.34 6.16
C ALA A 210 11.19 -11.51 6.45
N LEU A 211 10.75 -10.73 5.46
CA LEU A 211 9.43 -10.12 5.44
C LEU A 211 8.57 -10.97 4.51
N LEU A 212 7.59 -11.68 5.07
CA LEU A 212 6.60 -12.42 4.28
C LEU A 212 5.43 -11.49 3.98
N HIS A 213 5.30 -11.12 2.72
CA HIS A 213 4.22 -10.29 2.21
C HIS A 213 3.15 -11.19 1.55
N ILE A 214 2.02 -11.31 2.24
CA ILE A 214 0.92 -12.21 1.90
C ILE A 214 -0.21 -11.44 1.20
N VAL A 215 -0.50 -11.77 -0.05
CA VAL A 215 -1.71 -11.27 -0.72
C VAL A 215 -2.86 -12.16 -0.31
N ASP A 216 -3.65 -11.71 0.66
CA ASP A 216 -4.65 -12.54 1.35
C ASP A 216 -5.69 -13.13 0.40
N SER A 217 -6.12 -12.34 -0.59
CA SER A 217 -7.19 -12.71 -1.51
C SER A 217 -6.93 -12.23 -2.93
N SER A 218 -7.09 -13.13 -3.91
CA SER A 218 -6.92 -12.81 -5.32
C SER A 218 -8.04 -11.89 -5.85
N LYS A 219 -7.84 -11.31 -7.04
CA LYS A 219 -8.85 -10.50 -7.76
C LYS A 219 -10.16 -11.25 -8.01
N LEU A 220 -10.12 -12.59 -8.00
CA LEU A 220 -11.29 -13.47 -8.16
C LEU A 220 -11.91 -13.90 -6.82
N GLY A 221 -11.49 -13.31 -5.70
CA GLY A 221 -12.02 -13.60 -4.37
C GLY A 221 -11.55 -14.93 -3.77
N ARG A 222 -10.45 -15.51 -4.29
CA ARG A 222 -9.88 -16.73 -3.73
C ARG A 222 -8.92 -16.38 -2.60
N ARG A 223 -9.19 -16.92 -1.42
CA ARG A 223 -8.44 -16.68 -0.19
C ARG A 223 -7.22 -17.59 -0.09
N MET A 224 -6.17 -17.11 0.58
CA MET A 224 -5.01 -17.89 0.99
C MET A 224 -5.13 -18.28 2.46
N ASP A 225 -5.32 -19.56 2.79
CA ASP A 225 -5.31 -20.02 4.18
C ASP A 225 -3.91 -20.43 4.60
N VAL A 226 -3.20 -19.51 5.28
CA VAL A 226 -1.76 -19.64 5.57
C VAL A 226 -1.38 -19.40 7.03
N ILE A 227 -2.32 -18.96 7.88
CA ILE A 227 -2.02 -18.54 9.27
C ILE A 227 -1.30 -19.64 10.05
N ASP A 228 -1.81 -20.88 10.04
CA ASP A 228 -1.24 -21.97 10.82
C ASP A 228 0.24 -22.23 10.46
N GLU A 229 0.57 -22.11 9.17
CA GLU A 229 1.92 -22.31 8.68
C GLU A 229 2.82 -21.11 8.95
N VAL A 230 2.28 -19.90 8.84
CA VAL A 230 2.99 -18.67 9.21
C VAL A 230 3.33 -18.68 10.69
N GLU A 231 2.38 -19.03 11.57
CA GLU A 231 2.62 -19.12 13.02
C GLU A 231 3.66 -20.18 13.37
N ARG A 232 3.62 -21.35 12.70
CA ARG A 232 4.66 -22.38 12.86
C ARG A 232 6.05 -21.85 12.51
N LEU A 233 6.17 -21.12 11.39
CA LEU A 233 7.45 -20.54 10.96
C LEU A 233 7.87 -19.36 11.85
N SER A 234 6.94 -18.53 12.31
CA SER A 234 7.20 -17.43 13.24
C SER A 234 7.73 -17.95 14.57
N ALA A 235 7.20 -19.07 15.07
CA ALA A 235 7.72 -19.74 16.26
C ALA A 235 9.12 -20.34 16.03
N GLU A 236 9.36 -20.96 14.87
CA GLU A 236 10.66 -21.55 14.48
C GLU A 236 11.75 -20.48 14.32
N TYR A 237 11.41 -19.31 13.77
CA TYR A 237 12.32 -18.21 13.47
C TYR A 237 11.99 -16.93 14.24
N SER A 238 11.80 -17.07 15.55
CA SER A 238 11.38 -15.98 16.44
C SER A 238 12.22 -14.71 16.23
N GLY A 239 11.52 -13.59 15.99
CA GLY A 239 12.12 -12.27 15.77
C GLY A 239 12.86 -12.11 14.44
N ARG A 240 12.86 -13.10 13.54
CA ARG A 240 13.47 -12.98 12.20
C ARG A 240 12.47 -13.15 11.05
N LEU A 241 11.25 -13.59 11.33
CA LEU A 241 10.14 -13.55 10.37
C LEU A 241 9.16 -12.44 10.76
N LEU A 242 8.97 -11.48 9.85
CA LEU A 242 7.95 -10.45 9.93
C LEU A 242 6.89 -10.74 8.86
N VAL A 243 5.66 -10.33 9.10
CA VAL A 243 4.52 -10.63 8.23
C VAL A 243 3.75 -9.36 7.93
N THR A 244 3.46 -9.14 6.65
CA THR A 244 2.52 -8.12 6.19
C THR A 244 1.46 -8.75 5.31
N ILE A 245 0.22 -8.33 5.48
CA ILE A 245 -0.92 -8.81 4.73
C ILE A 245 -1.35 -7.71 3.77
N ASP A 246 -1.35 -7.98 2.47
CA ASP A 246 -1.98 -7.13 1.48
C ASP A 246 -3.46 -7.46 1.38
N SER A 247 -4.25 -6.55 1.94
CA SER A 247 -5.71 -6.52 1.92
C SER A 247 -6.27 -5.47 0.93
N CYS A 248 -5.51 -5.13 -0.12
CA CYS A 248 -5.90 -4.13 -1.12
C CYS A 248 -7.32 -4.33 -1.62
N GLN A 249 -8.02 -3.21 -1.87
CA GLN A 249 -9.42 -3.19 -2.29
C GLN A 249 -10.38 -3.83 -1.28
N SER A 250 -9.99 -3.89 0.01
CA SER A 250 -10.80 -4.49 1.07
C SER A 250 -11.23 -5.93 0.76
N ARG A 251 -10.35 -6.70 0.10
CA ARG A 251 -10.62 -8.10 -0.24
C ARG A 251 -10.59 -9.03 0.98
N THR A 252 -9.98 -8.58 2.07
CA THR A 252 -9.98 -9.25 3.37
C THR A 252 -11.14 -8.74 4.21
N ASP A 253 -11.90 -9.64 4.83
CA ASP A 253 -13.01 -9.26 5.69
C ASP A 253 -12.54 -8.77 7.08
N ILE A 254 -13.41 -8.00 7.75
CA ILE A 254 -13.10 -7.34 9.03
C ILE A 254 -12.61 -8.33 10.09
N ASN A 255 -13.26 -9.49 10.22
CA ASN A 255 -12.89 -10.46 11.25
C ASN A 255 -11.49 -11.02 10.99
N ARG A 256 -11.16 -11.27 9.72
CA ARG A 256 -9.85 -11.76 9.31
C ARG A 256 -8.76 -10.70 9.45
N THR A 257 -9.02 -9.44 9.08
CA THR A 257 -8.11 -8.32 9.35
C THR A 257 -7.79 -8.21 10.84
N ARG A 258 -8.81 -8.29 11.70
CA ARG A 258 -8.61 -8.27 13.16
C ARG A 258 -7.80 -9.46 13.64
N ASN A 259 -8.05 -10.65 13.10
CA ASN A 259 -7.28 -11.84 13.44
C ASN A 259 -5.78 -11.64 13.11
N TYR A 260 -5.47 -11.08 11.94
CA TYR A 260 -4.08 -10.76 11.57
C TYR A 260 -3.42 -9.76 12.51
N LEU A 261 -4.13 -8.69 12.86
CA LEU A 261 -3.63 -7.70 13.84
C LEU A 261 -3.42 -8.32 15.23
N GLN A 262 -4.26 -9.24 15.66
CA GLN A 262 -4.10 -9.97 16.94
C GLN A 262 -2.85 -10.84 16.98
N HIS A 263 -2.42 -11.38 15.82
CA HIS A 263 -1.14 -12.08 15.67
C HIS A 263 0.06 -11.14 15.55
N GLY A 264 -0.16 -9.82 15.57
CA GLY A 264 0.88 -8.81 15.45
C GLY A 264 1.38 -8.58 14.02
N TYR A 265 0.62 -9.00 13.01
CA TYR A 265 0.97 -8.78 11.62
C TYR A 265 0.59 -7.36 11.18
N MET A 266 1.31 -6.84 10.19
CA MET A 266 0.93 -5.62 9.48
C MET A 266 -0.19 -5.95 8.48
N VAL A 267 -1.12 -5.04 8.24
CA VAL A 267 -2.24 -5.18 7.29
C VAL A 267 -2.44 -3.88 6.53
#